data_AF-A0AAV7QW67-F1
#
_entry.id   AF-A0AAV7QW67-F1
#
_cell.length_a   1.000
_cell.length_b   1.000
_cell.length_c   1.000
_cell.angle_alpha   90.00
_cell.angle_beta   90.00
_cell.angle_gamma   90.00
#
_symmetry.space_group_name_H-M   'P 1'
#
loop_
_entity.id
_entity.type
_entity.pdbx_description
1 polymer ?
#
loop_
_entity_poly.entity_id
_entity_poly.type
_entity_poly.pdbx_seq_one_letter_code
_entity_poly.pdbx_strand_id
1 'polypeptide(L)'
;MPPRRLRNRVPARVGTPTAGPAARESSGNWERAALEDPLVETNLAPTQPSLESLLHSLSNEVRQAFLVSQTNQKGIQEVFEALATKMDILAQLTQILENQVVQLNETVEKHTSEIEVLTTMGNQNAERLKVLEKNARRNNIKIMNVPEGAAGDNIKMFVVGLLKQGGVWEGPDDLLSQDIQRVQRDPFRK
;
A
#
# COMPACT_ATOMS: atom_id res chain seq x y z
N MET A 1 -12.40 -9.88 -3.81
CA MET A 1 -12.84 -9.39 -5.14
C MET A 1 -11.68 -9.56 -6.12
N PRO A 2 -11.84 -10.23 -7.28
CA PRO A 2 -10.75 -10.35 -8.25
C PRO A 2 -10.74 -9.15 -9.23
N PRO A 3 -9.57 -8.79 -9.81
CA PRO A 3 -9.44 -7.58 -10.63
C PRO A 3 -9.88 -7.80 -12.08
N ARG A 4 -10.58 -6.81 -12.64
CA ARG A 4 -11.00 -6.75 -14.06
C ARG A 4 -9.79 -6.43 -14.94
N ARG A 5 -9.47 -7.36 -15.85
CA ARG A 5 -8.57 -7.14 -17.00
C ARG A 5 -9.35 -6.44 -18.11
N LEU A 6 -8.87 -5.28 -18.60
CA LEU A 6 -9.32 -4.69 -19.85
C LEU A 6 -8.29 -5.00 -20.94
N ARG A 7 -8.76 -5.66 -22.00
CA ARG A 7 -7.99 -6.11 -23.16
C ARG A 7 -7.82 -4.98 -24.18
N ASN A 8 -6.64 -4.92 -24.77
CA ASN A 8 -6.27 -4.10 -25.92
C ASN A 8 -7.16 -4.41 -27.15
N ARG A 9 -7.63 -3.36 -27.83
CA ARG A 9 -8.26 -3.43 -29.16
C ARG A 9 -7.19 -3.35 -30.25
N VAL A 10 -7.16 -4.33 -31.13
CA VAL A 10 -6.52 -4.28 -32.46
C VAL A 10 -7.64 -4.05 -33.49
N PRO A 11 -7.48 -3.22 -34.54
CA PRO A 11 -8.47 -3.12 -35.60
C PRO A 11 -8.30 -4.26 -36.62
N ALA A 12 -9.43 -4.89 -36.94
CA ALA A 12 -9.54 -5.95 -37.93
C ALA A 12 -9.50 -5.38 -39.36
N ARG A 13 -8.64 -5.95 -40.20
CA ARG A 13 -8.67 -5.81 -41.66
C ARG A 13 -9.37 -7.07 -42.19
N VAL A 14 -10.53 -6.91 -42.82
CA VAL A 14 -11.25 -8.01 -43.48
C VAL A 14 -11.36 -7.67 -44.96
N GLY A 15 -10.70 -8.47 -45.78
CA GLY A 15 -11.03 -8.66 -47.18
C GLY A 15 -11.46 -10.12 -47.38
N THR A 16 -12.15 -10.38 -48.51
CA THR A 16 -12.41 -11.63 -49.26
C THR A 16 -13.86 -11.62 -49.82
N PRO A 17 -14.27 -12.53 -50.74
CA PRO A 17 -13.96 -12.47 -52.18
C PRO A 17 -15.17 -12.79 -53.12
N THR A 18 -14.96 -12.58 -54.42
CA THR A 18 -15.38 -13.30 -55.65
C THR A 18 -16.63 -14.23 -55.74
N ALA A 19 -17.33 -14.10 -56.89
CA ALA A 19 -18.12 -15.07 -57.70
C ALA A 19 -19.60 -14.68 -57.86
N GLY A 20 -20.28 -14.71 -59.03
CA GLY A 20 -20.00 -15.20 -60.39
C GLY A 20 -21.10 -14.68 -61.37
N PRO A 21 -21.12 -15.13 -62.63
CA PRO A 21 -21.81 -14.47 -63.74
C PRO A 21 -23.24 -15.00 -63.99
N ALA A 22 -24.12 -14.15 -64.53
CA ALA A 22 -25.42 -14.54 -65.05
C ALA A 22 -25.48 -14.26 -66.57
N ALA A 23 -25.69 -15.32 -67.34
CA ALA A 23 -25.99 -15.29 -68.76
C ALA A 23 -27.50 -15.11 -68.99
N ARG A 24 -27.89 -14.31 -69.99
CA ARG A 24 -29.07 -14.56 -70.85
C ARG A 24 -29.12 -13.62 -72.07
N GLU A 25 -28.96 -14.25 -73.23
CA GLU A 25 -29.65 -14.10 -74.53
C GLU A 25 -30.45 -12.81 -74.84
N SER A 26 -30.25 -12.25 -76.04
CA SER A 26 -31.35 -11.98 -77.01
C SER A 26 -30.84 -11.41 -78.35
N SER A 27 -31.06 -12.18 -79.43
CA SER A 27 -31.47 -11.78 -80.80
C SER A 27 -30.82 -10.59 -81.55
N GLY A 28 -30.12 -10.92 -82.64
CA GLY A 28 -30.50 -10.51 -84.00
C GLY A 28 -30.30 -9.06 -84.45
N ASN A 29 -29.32 -8.83 -85.34
CA ASN A 29 -29.56 -8.27 -86.67
C ASN A 29 -28.26 -8.23 -87.47
N TRP A 30 -28.24 -8.97 -88.58
CA TRP A 30 -27.22 -8.85 -89.63
C TRP A 30 -27.76 -7.93 -90.73
N GLU A 31 -26.85 -7.17 -91.35
CA GLU A 31 -27.00 -6.40 -92.60
C GLU A 31 -27.49 -4.93 -92.55
N ARG A 32 -26.52 -4.00 -92.67
CA ARG A 32 -26.39 -2.95 -93.72
C ARG A 32 -25.26 -1.99 -93.32
N ALA A 33 -24.10 -2.08 -93.96
CA ALA A 33 -23.72 -1.32 -95.16
C ALA A 33 -23.15 0.08 -94.84
N ALA A 34 -21.83 0.19 -95.01
CA ALA A 34 -21.00 1.32 -95.42
C ALA A 34 -21.48 2.76 -95.11
N LEU A 35 -20.67 3.51 -94.35
CA LEU A 35 -20.11 4.82 -94.75
C LEU A 35 -19.04 5.27 -93.73
N GLU A 36 -18.01 5.94 -94.24
CA GLU A 36 -16.76 6.35 -93.58
C GLU A 36 -16.92 7.35 -92.42
N ASP A 37 -16.05 7.26 -91.40
CA ASP A 37 -15.25 8.41 -90.94
C ASP A 37 -14.07 7.94 -90.03
N PRO A 38 -12.84 8.47 -90.19
CA PRO A 38 -11.66 8.02 -89.46
C PRO A 38 -11.48 8.85 -88.20
N LEU A 39 -11.27 8.26 -87.02
CA LEU A 39 -10.54 8.89 -85.90
C LEU A 39 -10.44 7.96 -84.67
N VAL A 40 -9.18 7.77 -84.24
CA VAL A 40 -8.69 7.32 -82.93
C VAL A 40 -8.76 5.81 -82.64
N GLU A 41 -7.78 5.07 -83.18
CA GLU A 41 -7.20 3.94 -82.47
C GLU A 41 -6.42 4.46 -81.25
N THR A 42 -7.05 4.54 -80.07
CA THR A 42 -6.31 4.51 -78.81
C THR A 42 -5.95 3.06 -78.51
N ASN A 43 -4.92 2.58 -79.20
CA ASN A 43 -4.17 1.39 -78.80
C ASN A 43 -3.52 1.63 -77.43
N LEU A 44 -4.28 1.45 -76.35
CA LEU A 44 -3.73 1.23 -75.00
C LEU A 44 -3.32 -0.24 -74.90
N ALA A 45 -2.23 -0.60 -75.60
CA ALA A 45 -1.51 -1.81 -75.27
C ALA A 45 -0.93 -1.62 -73.84
N PRO A 46 -1.04 -2.62 -72.94
CA PRO A 46 -0.28 -2.57 -71.70
C PRO A 46 1.20 -2.58 -72.07
N THR A 47 1.89 -1.45 -71.90
CA THR A 47 3.34 -1.36 -72.08
C THR A 47 3.98 -2.32 -71.09
N GLN A 48 4.42 -3.48 -71.58
CA GLN A 48 5.18 -4.41 -70.76
C GLN A 48 6.49 -3.72 -70.36
N PRO A 49 6.84 -3.69 -69.07
CA PRO A 49 8.09 -3.10 -68.61
C PRO A 49 9.25 -3.87 -69.24
N SER A 50 10.27 -3.14 -69.72
CA SER A 50 11.47 -3.78 -70.25
C SER A 50 12.18 -4.60 -69.16
N LEU A 51 12.87 -5.66 -69.56
CA LEU A 51 13.61 -6.53 -68.62
C LEU A 51 14.64 -5.72 -67.79
N GLU A 52 15.23 -4.69 -68.40
CA GLU A 52 16.11 -3.73 -67.72
C GLU A 52 15.38 -2.93 -66.64
N SER A 53 14.15 -2.47 -66.90
CA SER A 53 13.37 -1.73 -65.89
C SER A 53 12.97 -2.62 -64.71
N LEU A 54 12.67 -3.90 -64.94
CA LEU A 54 12.37 -4.88 -63.88
C LEU A 54 13.61 -5.19 -63.04
N LEU A 55 14.77 -5.39 -63.68
CA LEU A 55 16.04 -5.60 -62.97
C LEU A 55 16.43 -4.38 -62.12
N HIS A 56 16.21 -3.18 -62.65
CA HIS A 56 16.50 -1.95 -61.92
C HIS A 56 15.55 -1.75 -60.73
N SER A 57 14.27 -2.06 -60.91
CA SER A 57 13.27 -2.04 -59.82
C SER A 57 13.64 -3.04 -58.72
N LEU A 58 13.95 -4.28 -59.08
CA LEU A 58 14.33 -5.33 -58.14
C LEU A 58 15.61 -4.96 -57.38
N SER A 59 16.62 -4.42 -58.08
CA SER A 59 17.86 -3.94 -57.46
C SER A 59 17.59 -2.85 -56.43
N ASN A 60 16.70 -1.90 -56.76
CA ASN A 60 16.29 -0.85 -55.84
C ASN A 60 15.52 -1.40 -54.64
N GLU A 61 14.58 -2.33 -54.83
CA GLU A 61 13.84 -2.98 -53.75
C GLU A 61 14.76 -3.74 -52.79
N VAL A 62 15.71 -4.53 -53.33
CA VAL A 62 16.69 -5.26 -52.52
C VAL A 62 17.57 -4.28 -51.73
N ARG A 63 18.01 -3.18 -52.36
CA ARG A 63 18.79 -2.14 -51.68
C ARG A 63 18.00 -1.48 -50.55
N GLN A 64 16.72 -1.18 -50.78
CA GLN A 64 15.85 -0.59 -49.75
C GLN A 64 15.60 -1.57 -48.60
N ALA A 65 15.30 -2.84 -48.91
CA ALA A 65 15.12 -3.88 -47.90
C ALA A 65 16.38 -4.07 -47.05
N PHE A 66 17.56 -4.03 -47.66
CA PHE A 66 18.83 -4.10 -46.93
C PHE A 66 19.03 -2.91 -45.99
N LEU A 67 18.75 -1.69 -46.44
CA LEU A 67 18.85 -0.49 -45.60
C LEU A 67 17.87 -0.55 -44.42
N VAL A 68 16.62 -0.92 -44.68
CA VAL A 68 15.59 -1.10 -43.63
C VAL A 68 16.02 -2.19 -42.64
N SER A 69 16.60 -3.30 -43.11
CA SER A 69 17.11 -4.36 -42.24
C SER A 69 18.23 -3.84 -41.33
N GLN A 70 19.17 -3.05 -41.85
CA GLN A 70 20.22 -2.45 -41.03
C GLN A 70 19.67 -1.49 -39.98
N THR A 71 18.74 -0.61 -40.38
CA THR A 71 18.14 0.34 -39.43
C THR A 71 17.37 -0.38 -38.33
N ASN A 72 16.65 -1.44 -38.67
CA ASN A 72 15.93 -2.26 -37.70
C ASN A 72 16.88 -2.98 -36.76
N GLN A 73 17.97 -3.54 -37.28
CA GLN A 73 18.99 -4.21 -36.46
C GLN A 73 19.61 -3.24 -35.44
N LYS A 74 19.94 -2.02 -35.87
CA LYS A 74 20.45 -0.98 -34.98
C LYS A 74 19.42 -0.59 -33.92
N GLY A 75 18.17 -0.35 -34.32
CA GLY A 75 17.11 -0.01 -33.37
C GLY A 75 16.83 -1.12 -32.35
N ILE A 76 16.88 -2.39 -32.78
CA ILE A 76 16.77 -3.55 -31.88
C ILE A 76 17.91 -3.57 -30.87
N GLN A 77 19.14 -3.34 -31.32
CA GLN A 77 20.32 -3.30 -30.45
C GLN A 77 20.20 -2.21 -29.36
N GLU A 78 19.81 -1.00 -29.75
CA GLU A 78 19.60 0.12 -28.82
C GLU A 78 18.52 -0.21 -27.77
N VAL A 79 17.43 -0.87 -28.17
CA VAL A 79 16.37 -1.32 -27.25
C VAL A 79 16.89 -2.37 -26.27
N PHE A 80 17.71 -3.33 -26.73
CA PHE A 80 18.30 -4.33 -25.84
C PHE A 80 19.26 -3.73 -24.82
N GLU A 81 20.09 -2.76 -25.24
CA GLU A 81 20.99 -2.04 -24.33
C GLU A 81 20.20 -1.22 -23.30
N ALA A 82 19.14 -0.53 -23.74
CA ALA A 82 18.25 0.19 -22.83
C ALA A 82 17.49 -0.75 -21.87
N LEU A 83 17.18 -1.98 -22.30
CA LEU A 83 16.54 -2.98 -21.45
C LEU A 83 17.53 -3.53 -20.42
N ALA A 84 18.76 -3.86 -20.83
CA ALA A 84 19.80 -4.37 -19.94
C ALA A 84 20.10 -3.38 -18.81
N THR A 85 20.29 -2.10 -19.14
CA THR A 85 20.52 -1.04 -18.14
C THR A 85 19.35 -0.91 -17.15
N LYS A 86 18.10 -1.01 -17.64
CA LYS A 86 16.92 -1.00 -16.75
C LYS A 86 16.85 -2.23 -15.86
N MET A 87 17.22 -3.41 -16.36
CA MET A 87 17.28 -4.64 -15.56
C MET A 87 18.34 -4.53 -14.46
N ASP A 88 19.51 -3.96 -14.76
CA ASP A 88 20.56 -3.73 -13.76
C ASP A 88 20.10 -2.77 -12.66
N ILE A 89 19.42 -1.67 -13.02
CA ILE A 89 18.86 -0.73 -12.06
C ILE A 89 17.81 -1.43 -11.17
N LEU A 90 16.93 -2.23 -11.75
CA LEU A 90 15.92 -2.98 -11.00
C LEU A 90 16.56 -4.00 -10.05
N ALA A 91 17.61 -4.69 -10.46
CA ALA A 91 18.36 -5.61 -9.60
C ALA A 91 18.97 -4.87 -8.40
N GLN A 92 19.60 -3.72 -8.63
CA GLN A 92 20.17 -2.90 -7.55
C GLN A 92 19.10 -2.39 -6.58
N LEU A 93 17.96 -1.90 -7.10
CA LEU A 93 16.85 -1.45 -6.26
C LEU A 93 16.25 -2.59 -5.44
N THR A 94 16.15 -3.79 -6.00
CA THR A 94 15.66 -4.97 -5.29
C THR A 94 16.59 -5.31 -4.13
N GLN A 95 17.90 -5.31 -4.34
CA GLN A 95 18.88 -5.55 -3.28
C GLN A 95 18.80 -4.50 -2.16
N ILE A 96 18.63 -3.22 -2.51
CA ILE A 96 18.48 -2.14 -1.53
C ILE A 96 17.23 -2.37 -0.67
N LEU A 97 16.10 -2.69 -1.30
CA LEU A 97 14.84 -2.94 -0.61
C LEU A 97 14.94 -4.16 0.31
N GLU A 98 15.58 -5.24 -0.13
CA GLU A 98 15.80 -6.43 0.71
C GLU A 98 16.62 -6.08 1.96
N ASN A 99 17.70 -5.33 1.81
CA ASN A 99 18.52 -4.89 2.94
C ASN A 99 17.73 -4.00 3.92
N GLN A 100 16.89 -3.10 3.40
CA GLN A 100 16.02 -2.25 4.23
C GLN A 100 14.99 -3.07 5.03
N VAL A 101 14.40 -4.10 4.41
CA VAL A 101 13.45 -5.00 5.09
C VAL A 101 14.14 -5.76 6.22
N VAL A 102 15.36 -6.26 6.01
CA VAL A 102 16.13 -6.95 7.07
C VAL A 102 16.39 -6.01 8.25
N GLN A 103 16.87 -4.79 8.00
CA GLN A 103 17.15 -3.82 9.06
C GLN A 103 15.89 -3.41 9.84
N LEU A 104 14.76 -3.25 9.15
CA LEU A 104 13.47 -2.95 9.77
C LEU A 104 13.02 -4.10 10.67
N ASN A 105 13.15 -5.34 10.22
CA ASN A 105 12.79 -6.51 11.02
C ASN A 105 13.64 -6.61 12.29
N GLU A 106 14.95 -6.44 12.20
CA GLU A 106 15.85 -6.42 13.37
C GLU A 106 15.45 -5.31 14.37
N THR A 107 15.09 -4.13 13.86
CA THR A 107 14.64 -3.02 14.69
C THR A 107 13.31 -3.32 15.38
N VAL A 108 12.36 -3.94 14.67
CA VAL A 108 11.07 -4.35 15.22
C VAL A 108 11.24 -5.40 16.30
N GLU A 109 12.09 -6.41 16.08
CA GLU A 109 12.39 -7.44 17.08
C GLU A 109 12.99 -6.82 18.34
N LYS A 110 13.96 -5.92 18.19
CA LYS A 110 14.55 -5.18 19.31
C LYS A 110 13.50 -4.41 20.09
N HIS A 111 12.70 -3.57 19.44
CA HIS A 111 11.67 -2.79 20.14
C HIS A 111 10.60 -3.68 20.79
N THR A 112 10.27 -4.82 20.18
CA THR A 112 9.33 -5.78 20.76
C THR A 112 9.88 -6.33 22.08
N SER A 113 11.16 -6.73 22.11
CA SER A 113 11.80 -7.18 23.35
C SER A 113 11.87 -6.09 24.43
N GLU A 114 12.12 -4.84 24.05
CA GLU A 114 12.15 -3.71 24.99
C GLU A 114 10.76 -3.46 25.59
N ILE A 115 9.70 -3.55 24.78
CA ILE A 115 8.31 -3.42 25.23
C ILE A 115 7.95 -4.52 26.23
N GLU A 116 8.36 -5.78 25.99
CA GLU A 116 8.11 -6.88 26.92
C GLU A 116 8.77 -6.66 28.29
N VAL A 117 10.03 -6.20 28.29
CA VAL A 117 10.75 -5.86 29.51
C VAL A 117 10.06 -4.73 30.27
N LEU A 118 9.72 -3.64 29.57
CA LEU A 118 9.04 -2.49 30.18
C LEU A 118 7.65 -2.85 30.72
N THR A 119 6.91 -3.69 30.00
CA THR A 119 5.60 -4.19 30.44
C THR A 119 5.73 -5.01 31.73
N THR A 120 6.74 -5.89 31.79
CA THR A 120 7.02 -6.68 32.99
C THR A 120 7.38 -5.80 34.18
N MET A 121 8.27 -4.82 33.98
CA MET A 121 8.63 -3.85 35.02
C MET A 121 7.44 -3.00 35.47
N GLY A 122 6.60 -2.57 34.53
CA GLY A 122 5.37 -1.83 34.82
C GLY A 122 4.41 -2.62 35.70
N ASN A 123 4.18 -3.90 35.38
CA ASN A 123 3.35 -4.79 36.17
C ASN A 123 3.92 -5.02 37.58
N GLN A 124 5.23 -5.24 37.70
CA GLN A 124 5.89 -5.38 39.00
C GLN A 124 5.75 -4.13 39.86
N ASN A 125 5.91 -2.95 39.26
CA ASN A 125 5.76 -1.68 39.97
C ASN A 125 4.31 -1.43 40.38
N ALA A 126 3.34 -1.77 39.55
CA ALA A 126 1.92 -1.68 39.89
C ALA A 126 1.56 -2.56 41.10
N GLU A 127 2.06 -3.79 41.15
CA GLU A 127 1.86 -4.68 42.31
C GLU A 127 2.54 -4.15 43.57
N ARG A 128 3.78 -3.63 43.46
CA ARG A 128 4.46 -2.97 44.58
C ARG A 128 3.66 -1.79 45.12
N LEU A 129 3.10 -0.95 44.23
CA LEU A 129 2.25 0.17 44.63
C LEU A 129 0.99 -0.29 45.35
N LYS A 130 0.31 -1.33 44.88
CA LYS A 130 -0.86 -1.90 45.57
C LYS A 130 -0.52 -2.37 46.98
N VAL A 131 0.62 -3.05 47.15
CA VAL A 131 1.09 -3.51 48.46
C VAL A 131 1.41 -2.32 49.37
N LEU A 132 2.11 -1.31 48.86
CA LEU A 132 2.43 -0.09 49.62
C LEU A 132 1.16 0.67 50.02
N GLU A 133 0.19 0.81 49.13
CA GLU A 133 -1.08 1.46 49.41
C GLU A 133 -1.87 0.72 50.48
N LYS A 134 -1.95 -0.61 50.39
CA LYS A 134 -2.56 -1.46 51.42
C LYS A 134 -1.87 -1.29 52.76
N ASN A 135 -0.54 -1.28 52.78
CA ASN A 135 0.24 -1.13 54.01
C ASN A 135 0.10 0.28 54.61
N ALA A 136 0.10 1.33 53.79
CA ALA A 136 -0.08 2.71 54.21
C ALA A 136 -1.47 2.93 54.84
N ARG A 137 -2.49 2.22 54.37
CA ARG A 137 -3.87 2.30 54.88
C ARG A 137 -4.20 1.26 55.96
N ARG A 138 -3.25 0.39 56.34
CA ARG A 138 -3.51 -0.75 57.24
C ARG A 138 -4.18 -0.37 58.56
N ASN A 139 -3.79 0.77 59.13
CA ASN A 139 -4.31 1.24 60.42
C ASN A 139 -5.33 2.39 60.25
N ASN A 140 -5.76 2.67 59.01
CA ASN A 140 -6.70 3.74 58.73
C ASN A 140 -8.12 3.17 58.74
N ILE A 141 -8.98 3.75 59.59
CA ILE A 141 -10.41 3.42 59.64
C ILE A 141 -11.17 4.53 58.93
N LYS A 142 -12.01 4.16 57.96
CA LYS A 142 -12.91 5.11 57.29
C LYS A 142 -14.24 5.14 58.02
N ILE A 143 -14.56 6.28 58.64
CA ILE A 143 -15.88 6.53 59.23
C ILE A 143 -16.75 7.22 58.18
N MET A 144 -17.91 6.64 57.87
CA MET A 144 -18.84 7.14 56.86
C MET A 144 -20.01 7.86 57.55
N ASN A 145 -20.68 8.78 56.85
CA ASN A 145 -21.85 9.53 57.33
C ASN A 145 -21.58 10.39 58.58
N VAL A 146 -20.39 10.97 58.70
CA VAL A 146 -20.08 11.96 59.73
C VAL A 146 -20.80 13.27 59.38
N PRO A 147 -21.63 13.85 60.27
CA PRO A 147 -22.30 15.12 60.01
C PRO A 147 -21.27 16.24 59.77
N GLU A 148 -21.52 17.08 58.76
CA GLU A 148 -20.64 18.18 58.38
C GLU A 148 -20.54 19.20 59.54
N GLY A 149 -19.30 19.51 59.96
CA GLY A 149 -19.02 20.40 61.11
C GLY A 149 -17.97 19.86 62.09
N ALA A 150 -17.67 18.55 62.04
CA ALA A 150 -16.56 17.96 62.77
C ALA A 150 -15.24 18.16 62.00
N ALA A 151 -14.65 19.34 62.07
CA ALA A 151 -13.30 19.61 61.57
C ALA A 151 -12.34 19.89 62.74
N GLY A 152 -11.09 19.44 62.63
CA GLY A 152 -10.07 19.69 63.67
C GLY A 152 -10.30 18.91 64.97
N ASP A 153 -10.16 19.58 66.11
CA ASP A 153 -10.25 18.95 67.44
C ASP A 153 -11.60 18.29 67.74
N ASN A 154 -12.66 18.72 67.05
CA ASN A 154 -13.99 18.11 67.13
C ASN A 154 -14.02 16.65 66.65
N ILE A 155 -13.13 16.25 65.72
CA ILE A 155 -13.06 14.86 65.24
C ILE A 155 -12.57 13.92 66.35
N LYS A 156 -11.61 14.35 67.16
CA LYS A 156 -11.10 13.54 68.28
C LYS A 156 -12.21 13.28 69.29
N MET A 157 -12.92 14.34 69.68
CA MET A 157 -14.06 14.23 70.62
C MET A 157 -15.18 13.35 70.05
N PHE A 158 -15.46 13.48 68.75
CA PHE A 158 -16.42 12.62 68.06
C PHE A 158 -16.03 11.13 68.12
N VAL A 159 -14.77 10.79 67.85
CA VAL A 159 -14.27 9.40 67.93
C VAL A 159 -14.35 8.86 69.36
N VAL A 160 -14.01 9.66 70.39
CA VAL A 160 -14.17 9.28 71.80
C VAL A 160 -15.62 8.99 72.15
N GLY A 161 -16.54 9.86 71.71
CA GLY A 161 -17.98 9.68 71.91
C GLY A 161 -18.48 8.36 71.32
N LEU A 162 -18.05 8.02 70.10
CA LEU A 162 -18.38 6.74 69.46
C LEU A 162 -17.86 5.53 70.26
N LEU A 163 -16.62 5.57 70.76
CA LEU A 163 -16.03 4.48 71.53
C LEU A 163 -16.74 4.26 72.88
N LYS A 164 -17.11 5.34 73.56
CA LYS A 164 -17.88 5.30 74.81
C LYS A 164 -19.29 4.77 74.60
N GLN A 165 -19.99 5.21 73.55
CA GLN A 165 -21.32 4.72 73.21
C GLN A 165 -21.33 3.22 72.87
N GLY A 166 -20.26 2.74 72.22
CA GLY A 166 -20.07 1.32 71.94
C GLY A 166 -19.64 0.46 73.14
N GLY A 167 -19.41 1.06 74.33
CA GLY A 167 -18.97 0.34 75.53
C GLY A 167 -17.53 -0.20 75.46
N VAL A 168 -16.70 0.32 74.55
CA VAL A 168 -15.33 -0.19 74.30
C VAL A 168 -14.27 0.59 75.09
N TRP A 169 -14.62 1.76 75.65
CA TRP A 169 -13.69 2.64 76.36
C TRP A 169 -14.30 3.30 77.59
N GLU A 170 -13.65 3.14 78.76
CA GLU A 170 -14.04 3.76 80.04
C GLU A 170 -12.99 4.77 80.57
N GLY A 171 -11.96 5.09 79.79
CA GLY A 171 -10.88 6.01 80.20
C GLY A 171 -11.28 7.50 80.15
N PRO A 172 -10.51 8.38 80.82
CA PRO A 172 -10.78 9.82 80.88
C PRO A 172 -10.65 10.51 79.52
N ASP A 173 -11.42 11.58 79.30
CA ASP A 173 -11.56 12.27 77.99
C ASP A 173 -10.26 12.93 77.48
N ASP A 174 -9.31 13.23 78.37
CA ASP A 174 -8.13 14.05 78.07
C ASP A 174 -6.91 13.28 77.53
N LEU A 175 -6.90 11.93 77.59
CA LEU A 175 -5.70 11.12 77.29
C LEU A 175 -5.33 11.04 75.80
N LEU A 176 -6.25 11.31 74.88
CA LEU A 176 -5.97 11.24 73.43
C LEU A 176 -5.22 12.47 72.90
N SER A 177 -5.07 13.51 73.72
CA SER A 177 -4.35 14.73 73.35
C SER A 177 -2.83 14.60 73.50
N GLN A 178 -2.32 13.68 74.34
CA GLN A 178 -0.88 13.57 74.63
C GLN A 178 -0.14 12.56 73.73
N ASP A 179 -0.78 11.48 73.27
CA ASP A 179 -0.06 10.38 72.60
C ASP A 179 0.12 10.53 71.08
N ILE A 180 -0.53 11.50 70.44
CA ILE A 180 -0.44 11.71 68.98
C ILE A 180 0.87 12.43 68.57
N GLN A 181 1.62 13.02 69.51
CA GLN A 181 2.90 13.67 69.20
C GLN A 181 4.04 12.70 68.85
N ARG A 182 3.86 11.38 69.01
CA ARG A 182 4.92 10.38 68.73
C ARG A 182 4.99 9.89 67.30
N VAL A 183 4.06 10.28 66.42
CA VAL A 183 3.98 9.76 65.03
C VAL A 183 4.74 10.64 64.01
N GLN A 184 5.27 11.79 64.40
CA GLN A 184 6.13 12.64 63.54
C GLN A 184 7.65 12.40 63.76
N ARG A 185 8.10 11.15 63.84
CA ARG A 185 9.53 10.88 63.62
C ARG A 185 9.72 10.46 62.17
N ASP A 186 10.18 11.43 61.38
CA ASP A 186 10.67 11.27 60.03
C ASP A 186 11.67 10.10 59.95
N PRO A 187 11.43 9.04 59.15
CA PRO A 187 12.39 7.96 58.97
C PRO A 187 13.62 8.36 58.13
N PHE A 188 13.73 9.63 57.71
CA PHE A 188 14.79 10.13 56.83
C PHE A 188 15.73 11.18 57.44
N ARG A 189 15.67 11.43 58.76
CA ARG A 189 16.70 12.24 59.44
C ARG A 189 17.96 11.39 59.62
N LYS A 190 18.93 11.56 58.71
CA LYS A 190 20.33 11.19 58.93
C LYS A 190 20.95 12.02 60.04
#